data_AF-A0A955G2Y6-F1
#
_entry.id   AF-A0A955G2Y6-F1
#
_cell.length_a   1.000
_cell.length_b   1.000
_cell.length_c   1.000
_cell.angle_alpha   90.00
_cell.angle_beta   90.00
_cell.angle_gamma   90.00
#
_symmetry.space_group_name_H-M   'P 1'
#
loop_
_entity.id
_entity.type
_entity.pdbx_description
1 polymer ?
#
loop_
_entity_poly.entity_id
_entity_poly.type
_entity_poly.pdbx_seq_one_letter_code
_entity_poly.pdbx_strand_id
1 'polypeptide(L)'
;MTEPSREELPQSPTPDLKMVTAAYDHILKYNIKHTGFRPMLSGLFKVLMVSDGVLDMDNPDATTPKSTEEAYSGFDDTMQEGVVEGDMNAELQDIFHSDTFMRAGIKIAPFGQLHANGEGRAVTSTELVPVIENTSLFAEFLGKLQPEDVQNEGAEIFLSDVVANLSKVVGLCFDTSKHKDLSDEERAAVTKAGEDALRTFVTIDPEYARLGIDGDAMRACVEFMTKCVNYWGRNLLPEYLVAQRGQYLTPPAEQGFGPSNWQKDSGQHHWQEALGFLRVLEQDERTKPFAEEVRNGLVTSLNAALAELDDPTKNVNWRSQGSDLVNILNAITDQPFDEVKLADYIKSLTT
;
A
#
# COMPACT_ATOMS: atom_id res chain seq x y z
N MET A 1 -35.56 -27.69 43.64
CA MET A 1 -34.71 -26.56 43.23
C MET A 1 -34.32 -26.83 41.79
N THR A 2 -35.06 -26.23 40.87
CA THR A 2 -34.79 -26.29 39.43
C THR A 2 -33.76 -25.20 39.12
N GLU A 3 -32.66 -25.58 38.47
CA GLU A 3 -31.70 -24.63 37.92
C GLU A 3 -32.42 -23.67 36.97
N PRO A 4 -32.15 -22.35 37.04
CA PRO A 4 -32.63 -21.45 36.02
C PRO A 4 -31.94 -21.81 34.71
N SER A 5 -32.75 -22.13 33.70
CA SER A 5 -32.33 -22.23 32.31
C SER A 5 -31.44 -21.04 31.97
N ARG A 6 -30.23 -21.29 31.47
CA ARG A 6 -29.43 -20.29 30.76
C ARG A 6 -30.33 -19.66 29.72
N GLU A 7 -30.78 -18.44 29.97
CA GLU A 7 -31.30 -17.58 28.92
C GLU A 7 -30.23 -17.54 27.83
N GLU A 8 -30.57 -18.03 26.64
CA GLU A 8 -29.81 -17.75 25.44
C GLU A 8 -29.67 -16.23 25.37
N LEU A 9 -28.43 -15.74 25.56
CA LEU A 9 -28.13 -14.33 25.33
C LEU A 9 -28.70 -13.97 23.95
N PRO A 10 -29.53 -12.94 23.83
CA PRO A 10 -30.10 -12.57 22.55
C PRO A 10 -28.95 -12.38 21.56
N GLN A 11 -29.03 -13.08 20.42
CA GLN A 11 -28.13 -12.86 19.29
C GLN A 11 -28.06 -11.35 19.06
N SER A 12 -26.90 -10.76 19.33
CA SER A 12 -26.74 -9.33 19.21
C SER A 12 -27.07 -8.95 17.77
N PRO A 13 -28.09 -8.10 17.53
CA PRO A 13 -28.55 -7.83 16.18
C PRO A 13 -27.39 -7.22 15.38
N THR A 14 -27.14 -7.78 14.20
CA THR A 14 -26.23 -7.21 13.20
C THR A 14 -26.55 -5.72 13.04
N PRO A 15 -25.55 -4.83 13.09
CA PRO A 15 -25.78 -3.39 13.06
C PRO A 15 -26.31 -2.95 11.69
N ASP A 16 -27.09 -1.88 11.67
CA ASP A 16 -27.46 -1.19 10.43
C ASP A 16 -26.19 -0.54 9.83
N LEU A 17 -26.01 -0.66 8.51
CA LEU A 17 -24.92 -0.01 7.77
C LEU A 17 -24.84 1.49 8.07
N LYS A 18 -25.98 2.18 8.25
CA LYS A 18 -25.99 3.61 8.61
C LYS A 18 -25.35 3.89 9.96
N MET A 19 -25.49 2.98 10.92
CA MET A 19 -24.84 3.12 12.23
C MET A 19 -23.34 2.89 12.10
N VAL A 20 -22.92 1.90 11.30
CA VAL A 20 -21.51 1.61 11.04
C VAL A 20 -20.83 2.77 10.32
N THR A 21 -21.45 3.33 9.28
CA THR A 21 -20.88 4.46 8.52
C THR A 21 -20.86 5.75 9.32
N ALA A 22 -21.87 6.00 10.16
CA ALA A 22 -21.85 7.14 11.09
C ALA A 22 -20.70 7.01 12.10
N ALA A 23 -20.49 5.82 12.69
CA ALA A 23 -19.35 5.57 13.56
C ALA A 23 -18.02 5.74 12.81
N TYR A 24 -17.95 5.32 11.54
CA TYR A 24 -16.75 5.45 10.74
C TYR A 24 -16.41 6.91 10.38
N ASP A 25 -17.41 7.76 10.14
CA ASP A 25 -17.20 9.20 9.93
C ASP A 25 -16.54 9.88 11.16
N HIS A 26 -16.80 9.40 12.38
CA HIS A 26 -16.08 9.85 13.57
C HIS A 26 -14.59 9.46 13.54
N ILE A 27 -14.28 8.25 13.06
CA ILE A 27 -12.90 7.78 12.86
C ILE A 27 -12.18 8.60 11.78
N LEU A 28 -12.83 8.86 10.65
CA LEU A 28 -12.26 9.69 9.58
C LEU A 28 -11.97 11.11 10.07
N LYS A 29 -12.89 11.73 10.80
CA LYS A 29 -12.68 13.06 11.42
C LYS A 29 -11.54 13.05 12.43
N TYR A 30 -11.42 11.96 13.19
CA TYR A 30 -10.30 11.75 14.10
C TYR A 30 -8.98 11.67 13.33
N ASN A 31 -8.89 10.82 12.30
CA ASN A 31 -7.70 10.69 11.45
C ASN A 31 -7.31 12.04 10.83
N ILE A 32 -8.25 12.76 10.22
CA ILE A 32 -7.99 14.10 9.65
C ILE A 32 -7.38 15.06 10.69
N LYS A 33 -7.81 14.96 11.95
CA LYS A 33 -7.36 15.85 13.02
C LYS A 33 -6.02 15.42 13.63
N HIS A 34 -5.72 14.13 13.67
CA HIS A 34 -4.64 13.56 14.48
C HIS A 34 -3.58 12.78 13.69
N THR A 35 -3.83 12.42 12.43
CA THR A 35 -2.90 11.64 11.59
C THR A 35 -2.29 12.52 10.50
N GLY A 36 -0.99 12.80 10.62
CA GLY A 36 -0.14 13.29 9.53
C GLY A 36 -0.36 14.75 9.09
N PHE A 37 -1.51 15.09 8.52
CA PHE A 37 -1.63 16.32 7.72
C PHE A 37 -1.74 17.61 8.54
N ARG A 38 -2.54 17.64 9.61
CA ARG A 38 -2.74 18.87 10.42
C ARG A 38 -1.56 19.18 11.38
N PRO A 39 -0.96 18.19 12.08
CA PRO A 39 0.27 18.43 12.84
C PRO A 39 1.44 18.81 11.92
N MET A 40 1.56 18.17 10.75
CA MET A 40 2.54 18.56 9.72
C MET A 40 2.30 19.97 9.21
N LEU A 41 1.07 20.36 8.84
CA LEU A 41 0.76 21.73 8.42
C LEU A 41 1.02 22.73 9.55
N SER A 42 0.55 22.46 10.76
CA SER A 42 0.73 23.32 11.94
C SER A 42 2.22 23.52 12.26
N GLY A 43 3.00 22.45 12.22
CA GLY A 43 4.45 22.50 12.34
C GLY A 43 5.09 23.29 11.20
N LEU A 44 4.70 23.05 9.94
CA LEU A 44 5.24 23.78 8.78
C LEU A 44 4.92 25.27 8.87
N PHE A 45 3.72 25.64 9.33
CA PHE A 45 3.32 27.02 9.56
C PHE A 45 4.11 27.67 10.71
N LYS A 46 4.38 26.94 11.80
CA LYS A 46 5.27 27.43 12.87
C LYS A 46 6.69 27.68 12.36
N VAL A 47 7.26 26.76 11.58
CA VAL A 47 8.60 26.92 10.99
C VAL A 47 8.64 28.09 10.00
N LEU A 48 7.63 28.21 9.12
CA LEU A 48 7.53 29.30 8.16
C LEU A 48 7.41 30.67 8.84
N MET A 49 6.58 30.79 9.89
CA MET A 49 6.40 32.07 10.60
C MET A 49 7.64 32.50 11.41
N VAL A 50 8.43 31.56 11.93
CA VAL A 50 9.73 31.86 12.55
C VAL A 50 10.77 32.27 11.50
N SER A 51 10.76 31.66 10.31
CA SER A 51 11.69 31.99 9.21
C SER A 51 11.48 33.38 8.61
N ASP A 52 10.25 33.90 8.66
CA ASP A 52 9.91 35.28 8.24
C ASP A 52 10.05 36.32 9.37
N GLY A 53 10.59 35.94 10.54
CA GLY A 53 10.84 36.85 11.67
C GLY A 53 9.59 37.31 12.42
N VAL A 54 8.46 36.58 12.27
CA VAL A 54 7.17 36.95 12.86
C VAL A 54 6.87 36.07 14.07
N LEU A 55 7.29 36.55 15.25
CA LEU A 55 6.82 36.22 16.60
C LEU A 55 6.99 34.76 17.10
N ASP A 56 7.55 34.64 18.30
CA ASP A 56 7.46 33.43 19.13
C ASP A 56 6.03 33.31 19.69
N MET A 57 5.22 32.39 19.16
CA MET A 57 3.80 32.25 19.54
C MET A 57 3.61 31.76 20.98
N ASP A 58 4.61 31.10 21.56
CA ASP A 58 4.55 30.59 22.93
C ASP A 58 5.05 31.63 23.96
N ASN A 59 5.71 32.71 23.49
CA ASN A 59 6.18 33.80 24.32
C ASN A 59 6.13 35.16 23.57
N PRO A 60 5.00 35.90 23.64
CA PRO A 60 4.80 37.14 22.90
C PRO A 60 5.75 38.29 23.29
N ASP A 61 6.53 38.15 24.37
CA ASP A 61 7.51 39.13 24.83
C ASP A 61 8.95 38.84 24.35
N ALA A 62 9.17 37.77 23.58
CA ALA A 62 10.49 37.42 23.06
C ALA A 62 10.98 38.44 22.02
N THR A 63 12.06 39.17 22.33
CA THR A 63 12.64 40.22 21.47
C THR A 63 13.62 39.70 20.41
N THR A 64 13.89 38.40 20.40
CA THR A 64 14.83 37.74 19.48
C THR A 64 14.13 36.55 18.82
N PRO A 65 14.10 36.47 17.47
CA PRO A 65 13.56 35.31 16.77
C PRO A 65 14.30 34.02 17.16
N LYS A 66 13.58 32.90 17.31
CA LYS A 66 14.20 31.58 17.47
C LYS A 66 15.10 31.28 16.28
N SER A 67 16.22 30.61 16.52
CA SER A 67 17.09 30.13 15.44
C SER A 67 16.35 29.08 14.60
N THR A 68 16.78 28.90 13.35
CA THR A 68 16.17 27.92 12.44
C THR A 68 16.19 26.49 13.02
N GLU A 69 17.25 26.12 13.76
CA GLU A 69 17.38 24.83 14.45
C GLU A 69 16.37 24.67 15.61
N GLU A 70 16.12 25.72 16.39
CA GLU A 70 15.10 25.71 17.47
C GLU A 70 13.65 25.67 16.92
N ALA A 71 13.44 26.21 15.71
CA ALA A 71 12.16 26.11 15.01
C ALA A 71 11.89 24.69 14.51
N TYR A 72 12.92 24.00 14.01
CA TYR A 72 12.85 22.59 13.61
C TYR A 72 12.72 21.64 14.81
N SER A 73 13.35 21.93 15.95
CA SER A 73 13.11 21.14 17.17
C SER A 73 11.68 21.31 17.69
N GLY A 74 11.14 22.54 17.66
CA GLY A 74 9.74 22.80 18.01
C GLY A 74 8.73 22.18 17.03
N PHE A 75 9.14 21.95 15.78
CA PHE A 75 8.38 21.16 14.80
C PHE A 75 8.30 19.70 15.21
N ASP A 76 9.44 19.09 15.57
CA ASP A 76 9.50 17.70 16.03
C ASP A 76 8.71 17.48 17.33
N ASP A 77 8.80 18.41 18.29
CA ASP A 77 8.05 18.34 19.55
C ASP A 77 6.53 18.46 19.30
N THR A 78 6.10 19.41 18.46
CA THR A 78 4.67 19.56 18.10
C THR A 78 4.15 18.33 17.35
N MET A 79 4.99 17.69 16.53
CA MET A 79 4.65 16.46 15.83
C MET A 79 4.53 15.28 16.80
N GLN A 80 5.47 15.15 17.76
CA GLN A 80 5.41 14.10 18.79
C GLN A 80 4.23 14.27 19.74
N GLU A 81 3.95 15.48 20.22
CA GLU A 81 2.78 15.77 21.06
C GLU A 81 1.47 15.45 20.33
N GLY A 82 1.38 15.81 19.04
CA GLY A 82 0.23 15.47 18.21
C GLY A 82 0.03 13.97 18.00
N VAL A 83 1.12 13.20 17.93
CA VAL A 83 1.09 11.72 17.85
C VAL A 83 0.64 11.12 19.18
N VAL A 84 1.18 11.57 20.32
CA VAL A 84 0.78 11.07 21.65
C VAL A 84 -0.68 11.41 21.98
N GLU A 85 -1.11 12.65 21.68
CA GLU A 85 -2.52 13.05 21.83
C GLU A 85 -3.43 12.28 20.85
N GLY A 86 -2.91 11.94 19.67
CA GLY A 86 -3.52 10.99 18.76
C GLY A 86 -3.72 9.63 19.43
N ASP A 87 -2.65 8.93 19.76
CA ASP A 87 -2.70 7.56 20.31
C ASP A 87 -3.63 7.42 21.52
N MET A 88 -3.64 8.39 22.45
CA MET A 88 -4.58 8.40 23.58
C MET A 88 -6.05 8.58 23.17
N ASN A 89 -6.32 9.43 22.19
CA ASN A 89 -7.68 9.63 21.67
C ASN A 89 -8.13 8.49 20.75
N ALA A 90 -7.19 7.81 20.09
CA ALA A 90 -7.45 6.60 19.34
C ALA A 90 -7.97 5.47 20.23
N GLU A 91 -7.34 5.25 21.39
CA GLU A 91 -7.83 4.29 22.39
C GLU A 91 -9.26 4.62 22.85
N LEU A 92 -9.59 5.91 23.01
CA LEU A 92 -10.95 6.35 23.36
C LEU A 92 -11.95 6.07 22.25
N GLN A 93 -11.61 6.35 20.99
CA GLN A 93 -12.48 6.09 19.83
C GLN A 93 -12.75 4.59 19.62
N ASP A 94 -11.72 3.75 19.81
CA ASP A 94 -11.88 2.30 19.81
C ASP A 94 -12.92 1.88 20.86
N ILE A 95 -12.82 2.38 22.10
CA ILE A 95 -13.79 2.09 23.17
C ILE A 95 -15.21 2.56 22.83
N PHE A 96 -15.40 3.75 22.24
CA PHE A 96 -16.73 4.32 21.98
C PHE A 96 -17.50 3.62 20.86
N HIS A 97 -16.81 3.08 19.86
CA HIS A 97 -17.43 2.48 18.68
C HIS A 97 -17.20 0.97 18.53
N SER A 98 -16.38 0.36 19.40
CA SER A 98 -16.02 -1.07 19.37
C SER A 98 -17.24 -1.99 19.28
N ASP A 99 -18.31 -1.74 20.04
CA ASP A 99 -19.50 -2.59 19.98
C ASP A 99 -20.19 -2.57 18.61
N THR A 100 -20.23 -1.43 17.92
CA THR A 100 -20.83 -1.33 16.58
C THR A 100 -19.98 -2.05 15.55
N PHE A 101 -18.66 -1.83 15.54
CA PHE A 101 -17.75 -2.49 14.60
C PHE A 101 -17.62 -3.99 14.86
N MET A 102 -17.48 -4.42 16.13
CA MET A 102 -17.34 -5.83 16.48
C MET A 102 -18.57 -6.64 16.07
N ARG A 103 -19.80 -6.09 16.17
CA ARG A 103 -21.01 -6.77 15.69
C ARG A 103 -21.08 -6.87 14.17
N ALA A 104 -20.35 -6.03 13.44
CA ALA A 104 -20.13 -6.16 12.01
C ALA A 104 -18.92 -7.06 11.67
N GLY A 105 -18.20 -7.61 12.66
CA GLY A 105 -16.98 -8.40 12.43
C GLY A 105 -15.74 -7.55 12.09
N ILE A 106 -15.79 -6.26 12.39
CA ILE A 106 -14.72 -5.29 12.14
C ILE A 106 -14.08 -4.87 13.47
N LYS A 107 -12.78 -4.62 13.41
CA LYS A 107 -11.99 -3.96 14.44
C LYS A 107 -11.40 -2.67 13.87
N ILE A 108 -11.30 -1.64 14.70
CA ILE A 108 -10.50 -0.47 14.38
C ILE A 108 -9.09 -0.71 14.91
N ALA A 109 -8.10 -0.64 14.04
CA ALA A 109 -6.71 -0.89 14.40
C ALA A 109 -5.82 0.27 13.94
N PRO A 110 -4.75 0.60 14.69
CA PRO A 110 -3.75 1.53 14.22
C PRO A 110 -2.95 0.90 13.08
N PHE A 111 -2.82 1.63 11.97
CA PHE A 111 -2.07 1.25 10.78
C PHE A 111 -1.22 2.45 10.35
N GLY A 112 0.10 2.35 10.49
CA GLY A 112 1.01 3.47 10.26
C GLY A 112 1.83 3.34 8.98
N GLN A 113 2.17 4.47 8.37
CA GLN A 113 3.33 4.61 7.50
C GLN A 113 4.49 5.20 8.31
N LEU A 114 5.69 4.64 8.14
CA LEU A 114 6.92 5.24 8.66
C LEU A 114 7.25 6.45 7.78
N HIS A 115 7.09 7.65 8.31
CA HIS A 115 7.67 8.84 7.70
C HIS A 115 9.08 9.02 8.27
N ALA A 116 10.08 8.91 7.41
CA ALA A 116 11.44 9.29 7.76
C ALA A 116 11.47 10.83 7.88
N ASN A 117 11.73 11.35 9.07
CA ASN A 117 12.12 12.75 9.20
C ASN A 117 13.57 12.91 8.72
N GLY A 118 13.98 14.15 8.41
CA GLY A 118 15.30 14.48 7.85
C GLY A 118 16.50 14.08 8.72
N GLU A 119 16.28 13.62 9.96
CA GLU A 119 17.31 13.18 10.91
C GLU A 119 17.35 11.66 11.13
N GLY A 120 16.58 10.87 10.37
CA GLY A 120 16.60 9.41 10.46
C GLY A 120 15.88 8.85 11.69
N ARG A 121 15.06 9.64 12.39
CA ARG A 121 14.10 9.15 13.39
C ARG A 121 12.76 8.93 12.71
N ALA A 122 12.27 7.70 12.70
CA ALA A 122 10.96 7.42 12.14
C ALA A 122 9.88 7.98 13.07
N VAL A 123 9.06 8.90 12.57
CA VAL A 123 7.82 9.31 13.25
C VAL A 123 6.68 8.52 12.61
N THR A 124 6.02 7.69 13.41
CA THR A 124 4.85 6.92 12.97
C THR A 124 3.60 7.78 13.17
N SER A 125 2.95 8.19 12.09
CA SER A 125 1.54 8.58 12.18
C SER A 125 0.68 7.33 12.01
N THR A 126 0.04 6.90 13.08
CA THR A 126 -0.83 5.73 13.16
C THR A 126 -2.25 6.13 12.76
N GLU A 127 -2.65 5.80 11.53
CA GLU A 127 -4.03 5.99 11.10
C GLU A 127 -4.92 4.91 11.72
N LEU A 128 -6.11 5.27 12.23
CA LEU A 128 -7.08 4.27 12.66
C LEU A 128 -7.85 3.76 11.44
N VAL A 129 -7.75 2.47 11.15
CA VAL A 129 -8.34 1.88 9.96
C VAL A 129 -9.24 0.68 10.29
N PRO A 130 -10.29 0.42 9.49
CA PRO A 130 -11.14 -0.75 9.69
C PRO A 130 -10.44 -2.00 9.15
N VAL A 131 -10.39 -3.03 9.98
CA VAL A 131 -9.81 -4.34 9.67
C VAL A 131 -10.83 -5.43 10.00
N ILE A 132 -10.92 -6.47 9.17
CA ILE A 132 -11.79 -7.61 9.42
C ILE A 132 -11.17 -8.46 10.53
N GLU A 133 -11.85 -8.55 11.67
CA GLU A 133 -11.47 -9.42 12.79
C GLU A 133 -12.21 -10.76 12.74
N ASN A 134 -13.45 -10.77 12.21
CA ASN A 134 -14.24 -11.97 12.04
C ASN A 134 -14.86 -12.03 10.64
N THR A 135 -14.22 -12.80 9.76
CA THR A 135 -14.63 -13.01 8.36
C THR A 135 -16.07 -13.48 8.22
N SER A 136 -16.49 -14.46 9.04
CA SER A 136 -17.84 -15.02 8.95
C SER A 136 -18.90 -14.00 9.34
N LEU A 137 -18.64 -13.23 10.40
CA LEU A 137 -19.56 -12.19 10.88
C LEU A 137 -19.65 -11.01 9.90
N PHE A 138 -18.52 -10.61 9.31
CA PHE A 138 -18.52 -9.55 8.30
C PHE A 138 -19.19 -10.01 7.00
N ALA A 139 -19.01 -11.25 6.57
CA ALA A 139 -19.74 -11.83 5.45
C ALA A 139 -21.26 -11.89 5.73
N GLU A 140 -21.67 -12.25 6.95
CA GLU A 140 -23.09 -12.20 7.35
C GLU A 140 -23.65 -10.78 7.34
N PHE A 141 -22.87 -9.79 7.81
CA PHE A 141 -23.22 -8.37 7.74
C PHE A 141 -23.45 -7.93 6.29
N LEU A 142 -22.51 -8.21 5.38
CA LEU A 142 -22.64 -7.89 3.95
C LEU A 142 -23.85 -8.58 3.33
N GLY A 143 -24.09 -9.86 3.66
CA GLY A 143 -25.20 -10.66 3.15
C GLY A 143 -26.59 -10.11 3.49
N LYS A 144 -26.70 -9.24 4.50
CA LYS A 144 -27.96 -8.57 4.87
C LYS A 144 -28.20 -7.27 4.09
N LEU A 145 -27.17 -6.71 3.45
CA LEU A 145 -27.25 -5.46 2.68
C LEU A 145 -27.86 -5.70 1.30
N GLN A 146 -28.55 -4.68 0.78
CA GLN A 146 -28.99 -4.59 -0.61
C GLN A 146 -28.11 -3.58 -1.39
N PRO A 147 -28.03 -3.67 -2.73
CA PRO A 147 -27.26 -2.74 -3.54
C PRO A 147 -27.63 -1.26 -3.29
N GLU A 148 -28.90 -0.97 -3.04
CA GLU A 148 -29.38 0.38 -2.69
C GLU A 148 -28.82 0.92 -1.36
N ASP A 149 -28.42 0.06 -0.42
CA ASP A 149 -27.88 0.48 0.88
C ASP A 149 -26.46 1.06 0.73
N VAL A 150 -25.71 0.60 -0.28
CA VAL A 150 -24.31 0.97 -0.52
C VAL A 150 -24.12 2.16 -1.47
N GLN A 151 -25.22 2.72 -2.02
CA GLN A 151 -25.16 3.87 -2.94
C GLN A 151 -24.90 5.22 -2.26
N ASN A 152 -24.69 5.25 -0.94
CA ASN A 152 -24.31 6.47 -0.23
C ASN A 152 -22.78 6.54 -0.07
N GLU A 153 -22.24 7.76 -0.18
CA GLU A 153 -20.80 8.03 -0.15
C GLU A 153 -20.10 7.46 1.09
N GLY A 154 -20.72 7.55 2.27
CA GLY A 154 -20.14 7.02 3.51
C GLY A 154 -20.01 5.49 3.53
N ALA A 155 -20.97 4.77 2.96
CA ALA A 155 -20.93 3.31 2.81
C ALA A 155 -19.89 2.88 1.79
N GLU A 156 -19.80 3.58 0.66
CA GLU A 156 -18.79 3.33 -0.36
C GLU A 156 -17.38 3.51 0.21
N ILE A 157 -17.13 4.60 0.93
CA ILE A 157 -15.83 4.87 1.57
C ILE A 157 -15.49 3.78 2.60
N PHE A 158 -16.41 3.47 3.52
CA PHE A 158 -16.16 2.46 4.56
C PHE A 158 -15.84 1.08 3.97
N LEU A 159 -16.66 0.61 3.03
CA LEU A 159 -16.47 -0.71 2.42
C LEU A 159 -15.22 -0.74 1.52
N SER A 160 -14.91 0.36 0.84
CA SER A 160 -13.66 0.48 0.07
C SER A 160 -12.42 0.43 0.97
N ASP A 161 -12.44 1.11 2.11
CA ASP A 161 -11.33 1.12 3.05
C ASP A 161 -11.06 -0.26 3.65
N VAL A 162 -12.11 -1.04 3.93
CA VAL A 162 -11.96 -2.43 4.41
C VAL A 162 -11.15 -3.28 3.42
N VAL A 163 -11.48 -3.23 2.11
CA VAL A 163 -10.75 -3.98 1.08
C VAL A 163 -9.36 -3.41 0.85
N ALA A 164 -9.22 -2.07 0.85
CA ALA A 164 -7.93 -1.41 0.70
C ALA A 164 -6.96 -1.81 1.82
N ASN A 165 -7.44 -1.90 3.08
CA ASN A 165 -6.61 -2.32 4.20
C ASN A 165 -6.28 -3.82 4.14
N LEU A 166 -7.20 -4.66 3.68
CA LEU A 166 -6.91 -6.07 3.42
C LEU A 166 -5.79 -6.25 2.38
N SER A 167 -5.83 -5.44 1.31
CA SER A 167 -4.76 -5.35 0.30
C SER A 167 -3.42 -4.91 0.90
N LYS A 168 -3.42 -3.88 1.78
CA LYS A 168 -2.21 -3.44 2.49
C LYS A 168 -1.62 -4.56 3.36
N VAL A 169 -2.46 -5.31 4.08
CA VAL A 169 -2.02 -6.45 4.91
C VAL A 169 -1.33 -7.51 4.05
N VAL A 170 -1.95 -7.93 2.94
CA VAL A 170 -1.32 -8.88 2.00
C VAL A 170 0.02 -8.35 1.49
N GLY A 171 0.06 -7.08 1.06
CA GLY A 171 1.29 -6.45 0.58
C GLY A 171 2.43 -6.49 1.61
N LEU A 172 2.14 -6.21 2.88
CA LEU A 172 3.13 -6.25 3.97
C LEU A 172 3.54 -7.67 4.37
N CYS A 173 2.57 -8.58 4.47
CA CYS A 173 2.80 -9.96 4.92
C CYS A 173 3.65 -10.80 3.96
N PHE A 174 3.74 -10.39 2.69
CA PHE A 174 4.55 -11.07 1.70
C PHE A 174 5.67 -10.18 1.13
N ASP A 175 5.95 -9.04 1.77
CA ASP A 175 7.10 -8.20 1.47
C ASP A 175 8.40 -8.83 2.00
N THR A 176 8.98 -9.71 1.20
CA THR A 176 10.24 -10.40 1.50
C THR A 176 11.44 -9.46 1.77
N SER A 177 11.39 -8.21 1.30
CA SER A 177 12.46 -7.24 1.54
C SER A 177 12.51 -6.76 2.98
N LYS A 178 11.36 -6.77 3.66
CA LYS A 178 11.19 -6.35 5.07
C LYS A 178 11.30 -7.51 6.06
N HIS A 179 11.41 -8.75 5.59
CA HIS A 179 11.48 -9.95 6.44
C HIS A 179 12.90 -10.46 6.68
N LYS A 180 13.93 -9.68 6.33
CA LYS A 180 15.33 -10.11 6.46
C LYS A 180 15.72 -10.36 7.92
N ASP A 181 15.08 -9.64 8.84
CA ASP A 181 15.40 -9.68 10.28
C ASP A 181 14.39 -10.48 11.11
N LEU A 182 13.36 -11.07 10.49
CA LEU A 182 12.37 -11.90 11.18
C LEU A 182 12.91 -13.31 11.42
N SER A 183 12.69 -13.82 12.63
CA SER A 183 12.87 -15.24 12.95
C SER A 183 11.93 -16.13 12.13
N ASP A 184 12.21 -17.43 12.06
CA ASP A 184 11.38 -18.38 11.31
C ASP A 184 9.95 -18.44 11.87
N GLU A 185 9.78 -18.32 13.18
CA GLU A 185 8.47 -18.31 13.84
C GLU A 185 7.67 -17.05 13.49
N GLU A 186 8.31 -15.87 13.52
CA GLU A 186 7.69 -14.61 13.10
C GLU A 186 7.35 -14.62 11.62
N ARG A 187 8.24 -15.14 10.77
CA ARG A 187 8.02 -15.29 9.33
C ARG A 187 6.81 -16.19 9.04
N ALA A 188 6.68 -17.31 9.76
CA ALA A 188 5.55 -18.21 9.64
C ALA A 188 4.23 -17.53 10.09
N ALA A 189 4.26 -16.78 11.19
CA ALA A 189 3.10 -16.03 11.68
C ALA A 189 2.65 -14.94 10.69
N VAL A 190 3.60 -14.18 10.15
CA VAL A 190 3.35 -13.12 9.15
C VAL A 190 2.80 -13.72 7.85
N THR A 191 3.38 -14.83 7.38
CA THR A 191 2.89 -15.56 6.20
C THR A 191 1.45 -16.02 6.41
N LYS A 192 1.17 -16.65 7.56
CA LYS A 192 -0.18 -17.11 7.91
C LYS A 192 -1.18 -15.95 7.95
N ALA A 193 -0.83 -14.82 8.53
CA ALA A 193 -1.69 -13.64 8.55
C ALA A 193 -2.03 -13.14 7.13
N GLY A 194 -1.06 -13.16 6.21
CA GLY A 194 -1.29 -12.85 4.81
C GLY A 194 -2.20 -13.85 4.10
N GLU A 195 -2.03 -15.16 4.36
CA GLU A 195 -2.92 -16.20 3.82
C GLU A 195 -4.35 -16.09 4.35
N ASP A 196 -4.52 -15.80 5.64
CA ASP A 196 -5.83 -15.59 6.27
C ASP A 196 -6.53 -14.35 5.68
N ALA A 197 -5.78 -13.30 5.36
CA ALA A 197 -6.29 -12.13 4.64
C ALA A 197 -6.78 -12.48 3.22
N LEU A 198 -6.05 -13.33 2.48
CA LEU A 198 -6.49 -13.81 1.16
C LEU A 198 -7.74 -14.68 1.24
N ARG A 199 -7.82 -15.59 2.24
CA ARG A 199 -9.03 -16.39 2.49
C ARG A 199 -10.23 -15.52 2.84
N THR A 200 -9.99 -14.46 3.61
CA THR A 200 -11.02 -13.46 3.94
C THR A 200 -11.52 -12.78 2.67
N PHE A 201 -10.62 -12.34 1.80
CA PHE A 201 -11.00 -11.73 0.51
C PHE A 201 -11.85 -12.67 -0.33
N VAL A 202 -11.42 -13.92 -0.53
CA VAL A 202 -12.18 -14.93 -1.31
C VAL A 202 -13.59 -15.14 -0.74
N THR A 203 -13.76 -14.99 0.57
CA THR A 203 -15.05 -15.17 1.25
C THR A 203 -16.00 -13.99 1.01
N ILE A 204 -15.48 -12.76 1.01
CA ILE A 204 -16.30 -11.54 0.93
C ILE A 204 -16.48 -11.02 -0.50
N ASP A 205 -15.55 -11.33 -1.42
CA ASP A 205 -15.57 -10.86 -2.81
C ASP A 205 -16.91 -11.11 -3.54
N PRO A 206 -17.59 -12.27 -3.39
CA PRO A 206 -18.91 -12.48 -3.98
C PRO A 206 -19.99 -11.51 -3.45
N GLU A 207 -19.91 -11.12 -2.18
CA GLU A 207 -20.85 -10.15 -1.59
C GLU A 207 -20.57 -8.73 -2.10
N TYR A 208 -19.30 -8.35 -2.24
CA TYR A 208 -18.91 -7.07 -2.85
C TYR A 208 -19.40 -6.97 -4.30
N ALA A 209 -19.23 -8.04 -5.09
CA ALA A 209 -19.73 -8.11 -6.46
C ALA A 209 -21.27 -8.05 -6.51
N ARG A 210 -21.97 -8.75 -5.60
CA ARG A 210 -23.44 -8.70 -5.49
C ARG A 210 -23.96 -7.29 -5.18
N LEU A 211 -23.26 -6.56 -4.31
CA LEU A 211 -23.63 -5.22 -3.89
C LEU A 211 -23.29 -4.14 -4.93
N GLY A 212 -22.54 -4.48 -5.98
CA GLY A 212 -22.15 -3.52 -7.02
C GLY A 212 -21.17 -2.48 -6.51
N ILE A 213 -20.32 -2.83 -5.55
CA ILE A 213 -19.26 -1.95 -5.05
C ILE A 213 -18.07 -2.15 -5.99
N ASP A 214 -18.10 -1.47 -7.15
CA ASP A 214 -17.11 -1.60 -8.24
C ASP A 214 -16.54 -0.25 -8.72
N GLY A 215 -16.68 0.78 -7.87
CA GLY A 215 -16.18 2.13 -8.12
C GLY A 215 -14.69 2.17 -8.44
N ASP A 216 -14.28 3.20 -9.19
CA ASP A 216 -12.90 3.36 -9.68
C ASP A 216 -11.86 3.32 -8.54
N ALA A 217 -12.22 3.81 -7.34
CA ALA A 217 -11.36 3.81 -6.16
C ALA A 217 -11.05 2.40 -5.63
N MET A 218 -11.99 1.45 -5.77
CA MET A 218 -11.83 0.09 -5.26
C MET A 218 -11.40 -0.92 -6.34
N ARG A 219 -11.64 -0.61 -7.62
CA ARG A 219 -11.26 -1.48 -8.74
C ARG A 219 -9.80 -1.91 -8.67
N ALA A 220 -8.89 -0.98 -8.40
CA ALA A 220 -7.46 -1.30 -8.28
C ALA A 220 -7.16 -2.26 -7.11
N CYS A 221 -7.83 -2.11 -5.97
CA CYS A 221 -7.64 -2.98 -4.81
C CYS A 221 -8.20 -4.39 -5.07
N VAL A 222 -9.39 -4.49 -5.65
CA VAL A 222 -10.00 -5.77 -6.02
C VAL A 222 -9.15 -6.48 -7.07
N GLU A 223 -8.74 -5.79 -8.14
CA GLU A 223 -7.87 -6.35 -9.16
C GLU A 223 -6.54 -6.85 -8.57
N PHE A 224 -5.93 -6.08 -7.67
CA PHE A 224 -4.72 -6.50 -6.96
C PHE A 224 -4.98 -7.77 -6.14
N MET A 225 -6.04 -7.80 -5.34
CA MET A 225 -6.39 -8.94 -4.50
C MET A 225 -6.74 -10.19 -5.31
N THR A 226 -7.49 -10.05 -6.41
CA THR A 226 -7.79 -11.15 -7.33
C THR A 226 -6.52 -11.73 -7.93
N LYS A 227 -5.56 -10.89 -8.35
CA LYS A 227 -4.25 -11.36 -8.82
C LYS A 227 -3.49 -12.07 -7.69
N CYS A 228 -3.46 -11.51 -6.48
CA CYS A 228 -2.84 -12.15 -5.33
C CYS A 228 -3.43 -13.54 -5.04
N VAL A 229 -4.76 -13.70 -5.07
CA VAL A 229 -5.42 -15.00 -4.90
C VAL A 229 -5.03 -15.98 -6.01
N ASN A 230 -4.98 -15.54 -7.27
CA ASN A 230 -4.56 -16.38 -8.38
C ASN A 230 -3.12 -16.88 -8.20
N TYR A 231 -2.17 -15.99 -7.94
CA TYR A 231 -0.77 -16.37 -7.76
C TYR A 231 -0.54 -17.14 -6.44
N TRP A 232 -1.35 -16.92 -5.40
CA TRP A 232 -1.36 -17.75 -4.21
C TRP A 232 -1.80 -19.18 -4.52
N GLY A 233 -2.89 -19.37 -5.27
CA GLY A 233 -3.35 -20.69 -5.72
C GLY A 233 -2.34 -21.43 -6.61
N ARG A 234 -1.44 -20.69 -7.27
CA ARG A 234 -0.34 -21.25 -8.07
C ARG A 234 0.96 -21.45 -7.28
N ASN A 235 0.98 -21.14 -5.98
CA ASN A 235 2.19 -21.13 -5.16
C ASN A 235 3.29 -20.22 -5.74
N LEU A 236 2.94 -19.02 -6.17
CA LEU A 236 3.79 -18.01 -6.83
C LEU A 236 3.59 -16.59 -6.27
N LEU A 237 2.85 -16.43 -5.17
CA LEU A 237 2.51 -15.11 -4.62
C LEU A 237 3.75 -14.25 -4.26
N PRO A 238 4.78 -14.78 -3.58
CA PRO A 238 5.97 -13.99 -3.28
C PRO A 238 6.65 -13.45 -4.53
N GLU A 239 6.78 -14.28 -5.57
CA GLU A 239 7.36 -13.88 -6.85
C GLU A 239 6.49 -12.85 -7.57
N TYR A 240 5.17 -13.04 -7.57
CA TYR A 240 4.23 -12.07 -8.13
C TYR A 240 4.36 -10.69 -7.46
N LEU A 241 4.51 -10.62 -6.14
CA LEU A 241 4.64 -9.33 -5.45
C LEU A 241 5.98 -8.64 -5.70
N VAL A 242 7.04 -9.40 -6.00
CA VAL A 242 8.29 -8.81 -6.53
C VAL A 242 8.04 -8.26 -7.94
N ALA A 243 7.39 -9.02 -8.80
CA ALA A 243 7.06 -8.60 -10.17
C ALA A 243 6.12 -7.39 -10.20
N GLN A 244 5.16 -7.30 -9.27
CA GLN A 244 4.21 -6.19 -9.16
C GLN A 244 4.88 -4.92 -8.67
N ARG A 245 5.80 -5.01 -7.69
CA ARG A 245 6.59 -3.86 -7.22
C ARG A 245 7.56 -3.35 -8.27
N GLY A 246 8.21 -4.26 -8.98
CA GLY A 246 9.00 -3.95 -10.16
C GLY A 246 8.14 -3.57 -11.37
N GLN A 247 6.81 -3.71 -11.27
CA GLN A 247 5.82 -3.46 -12.31
C GLN A 247 6.04 -4.26 -13.62
N TYR A 248 6.80 -5.36 -13.58
CA TYR A 248 7.23 -6.15 -14.75
C TYR A 248 6.08 -6.72 -15.58
N LEU A 249 4.88 -6.81 -15.00
CA LEU A 249 3.65 -7.30 -15.64
C LEU A 249 2.62 -6.19 -15.92
N THR A 250 2.93 -4.93 -15.59
CA THR A 250 2.05 -3.78 -15.81
C THR A 250 2.10 -3.35 -17.28
N PRO A 251 1.03 -2.85 -17.90
CA PRO A 251 1.10 -2.34 -19.27
C PRO A 251 2.12 -1.19 -19.41
N PRO A 252 2.87 -1.07 -20.53
CA PRO A 252 3.93 -0.06 -20.67
C PRO A 252 3.50 1.39 -20.45
N ALA A 253 2.23 1.73 -20.70
CA ALA A 253 1.68 3.07 -20.49
C ALA A 253 1.53 3.45 -19.00
N GLU A 254 1.44 2.45 -18.12
CA GLU A 254 1.14 2.59 -16.68
C GLU A 254 2.33 2.20 -15.80
N GLN A 255 3.41 1.67 -16.41
CA GLN A 255 4.63 1.34 -15.69
C GLN A 255 5.32 2.60 -15.16
N GLY A 256 5.94 2.46 -14.00
CA GLY A 256 6.89 3.38 -13.39
C GLY A 256 8.34 3.12 -13.81
N PHE A 257 8.58 2.18 -14.73
CA PHE A 257 9.85 1.94 -15.44
C PHE A 257 9.54 1.73 -16.94
N GLY A 258 10.48 1.98 -17.85
CA GLY A 258 10.22 1.92 -19.30
C GLY A 258 9.82 3.29 -19.93
N PRO A 259 9.11 3.32 -21.08
CA PRO A 259 8.93 4.54 -21.90
C PRO A 259 8.39 5.75 -21.15
N SER A 260 7.44 5.51 -20.24
CA SER A 260 6.77 6.49 -19.39
C SER A 260 7.69 7.20 -18.37
N ASN A 261 8.80 6.57 -17.96
CA ASN A 261 9.69 7.08 -16.90
C ASN A 261 11.19 7.11 -17.27
N TRP A 262 11.58 6.68 -18.48
CA TRP A 262 12.98 6.74 -18.95
C TRP A 262 13.60 8.15 -18.90
N GLN A 263 12.76 9.19 -18.91
CA GLN A 263 13.22 10.57 -18.81
C GLN A 263 13.74 10.96 -17.41
N LYS A 264 13.45 10.17 -16.36
CA LYS A 264 13.70 10.56 -14.95
C LYS A 264 14.92 9.90 -14.29
N ASP A 265 15.26 8.65 -14.61
CA ASP A 265 16.44 7.94 -14.03
C ASP A 265 17.40 7.39 -15.09
N SER A 266 17.26 7.81 -16.36
CA SER A 266 17.89 7.15 -17.54
C SER A 266 17.44 5.70 -17.77
N GLY A 267 16.51 5.19 -16.95
CA GLY A 267 15.88 3.86 -16.95
C GLY A 267 16.83 2.72 -17.13
N GLN A 268 17.94 2.76 -16.40
CA GLN A 268 18.97 1.74 -16.45
C GLN A 268 18.93 0.84 -15.18
N HIS A 269 18.72 1.40 -13.97
CA HIS A 269 18.84 0.65 -12.70
C HIS A 269 17.77 -0.44 -12.57
N HIS A 270 16.54 -0.15 -13.00
CA HIS A 270 15.41 -1.07 -12.93
C HIS A 270 15.56 -2.32 -13.83
N TRP A 271 16.35 -2.25 -14.91
CA TRP A 271 16.55 -3.42 -15.79
C TRP A 271 17.48 -4.46 -15.20
N GLN A 272 18.47 -4.03 -14.40
CA GLN A 272 19.35 -4.97 -13.72
C GLN A 272 18.57 -5.81 -12.70
N GLU A 273 17.69 -5.17 -11.94
CA GLU A 273 16.81 -5.86 -10.99
C GLU A 273 15.83 -6.79 -11.71
N ALA A 274 15.25 -6.36 -12.83
CA ALA A 274 14.35 -7.17 -13.64
C ALA A 274 15.04 -8.42 -14.22
N LEU A 275 16.24 -8.26 -14.80
CA LEU A 275 17.03 -9.37 -15.34
C LEU A 275 17.52 -10.31 -14.25
N GLY A 276 17.95 -9.77 -13.11
CA GLY A 276 18.35 -10.56 -11.95
C GLY A 276 17.19 -11.39 -11.42
N PHE A 277 16.02 -10.79 -11.28
CA PHE A 277 14.80 -11.48 -10.87
C PHE A 277 14.40 -12.58 -11.87
N LEU A 278 14.40 -12.29 -13.18
CA LEU A 278 14.09 -13.28 -14.21
C LEU A 278 15.01 -14.50 -14.14
N ARG A 279 16.33 -14.29 -13.98
CA ARG A 279 17.30 -15.39 -13.81
C ARG A 279 17.04 -16.24 -12.57
N VAL A 280 16.61 -15.63 -11.46
CA VAL A 280 16.23 -16.37 -10.24
C VAL A 280 15.01 -17.24 -10.52
N LEU A 281 14.00 -16.73 -11.22
CA LEU A 281 12.80 -17.50 -11.57
C LEU A 281 13.09 -18.67 -12.51
N GLU A 282 14.07 -18.55 -13.40
CA GLU A 282 14.44 -19.60 -14.36
C GLU A 282 15.18 -20.78 -13.71
N GLN A 283 15.76 -20.60 -12.53
CA GLN A 283 16.55 -21.63 -11.83
C GLN A 283 15.68 -22.69 -11.13
N ASP A 284 14.41 -22.39 -10.88
CA ASP A 284 13.47 -23.29 -10.20
C ASP A 284 12.32 -23.69 -11.14
N GLU A 285 12.11 -25.01 -11.29
CA GLU A 285 11.04 -25.57 -12.13
C GLU A 285 9.64 -25.11 -11.70
N ARG A 286 9.44 -24.77 -10.41
CA ARG A 286 8.17 -24.20 -9.92
C ARG A 286 7.90 -22.82 -10.55
N THR A 287 8.92 -21.98 -10.64
CA THR A 287 8.78 -20.58 -11.07
C THR A 287 8.99 -20.38 -12.55
N LYS A 288 9.51 -21.38 -13.26
CA LYS A 288 9.79 -21.32 -14.70
C LYS A 288 8.60 -20.90 -15.58
N PRO A 289 7.36 -21.39 -15.39
CA PRO A 289 6.21 -20.88 -16.15
C PRO A 289 5.92 -19.40 -15.87
N PHE A 290 6.17 -18.94 -14.64
CA PHE A 290 6.03 -17.53 -14.29
C PHE A 290 7.17 -16.67 -14.84
N ALA A 291 8.38 -17.24 -14.97
CA ALA A 291 9.49 -16.58 -15.65
C ALA A 291 9.11 -16.19 -17.09
N GLU A 292 8.38 -17.05 -17.81
CA GLU A 292 7.87 -16.73 -19.15
C GLU A 292 6.85 -15.58 -19.15
N GLU A 293 5.95 -15.52 -18.16
CA GLU A 293 5.02 -14.38 -18.00
C GLU A 293 5.78 -13.06 -17.79
N VAL A 294 6.76 -13.07 -16.89
CA VAL A 294 7.62 -11.91 -16.62
C VAL A 294 8.42 -11.52 -17.85
N ARG A 295 9.02 -12.50 -18.54
CA ARG A 295 9.76 -12.29 -19.79
C ARG A 295 8.89 -11.58 -20.83
N ASN A 296 7.67 -12.05 -21.04
CA ASN A 296 6.74 -11.47 -22.01
C ASN A 296 6.35 -10.04 -21.64
N GLY A 297 6.14 -9.74 -20.35
CA GLY A 297 5.91 -8.39 -19.86
C GLY A 297 7.09 -7.46 -20.18
N LEU A 298 8.31 -7.86 -19.84
CA LEU A 298 9.54 -7.11 -20.11
C LEU A 298 9.77 -6.89 -21.61
N VAL A 299 9.56 -7.91 -22.44
CA VAL A 299 9.64 -7.81 -23.90
C VAL A 299 8.62 -6.81 -24.44
N THR A 300 7.39 -6.81 -23.91
CA THR A 300 6.34 -5.86 -24.31
C THR A 300 6.76 -4.42 -23.99
N SER A 301 7.36 -4.18 -22.82
CA SER A 301 7.93 -2.88 -22.45
C SER A 301 9.07 -2.43 -23.36
N LEU A 302 10.00 -3.33 -23.71
CA LEU A 302 11.11 -3.03 -24.62
C LEU A 302 10.60 -2.74 -26.04
N ASN A 303 9.61 -3.48 -26.53
CA ASN A 303 9.04 -3.22 -27.84
C ASN A 303 8.31 -1.87 -27.90
N ALA A 304 7.57 -1.51 -26.84
CA ALA A 304 6.95 -0.19 -26.73
C ALA A 304 8.02 0.92 -26.77
N ALA A 305 9.14 0.72 -26.07
CA ALA A 305 10.28 1.63 -26.09
C ALA A 305 10.86 1.89 -27.48
N LEU A 306 11.16 0.80 -28.17
CA LEU A 306 11.79 0.85 -29.48
C LEU A 306 10.85 1.52 -30.47
N ALA A 307 9.54 1.27 -30.36
CA ALA A 307 8.53 1.97 -31.14
C ALA A 307 8.50 3.49 -30.86
N GLU A 308 8.70 3.93 -29.62
CA GLU A 308 8.81 5.38 -29.33
C GLU A 308 10.09 5.99 -29.88
N LEU A 309 11.21 5.26 -29.88
CA LEU A 309 12.47 5.71 -30.44
C LEU A 309 12.38 5.92 -31.95
N ASP A 310 11.69 5.00 -32.62
CA ASP A 310 11.47 4.99 -34.06
C ASP A 310 10.45 6.05 -34.50
N ASP A 311 9.66 6.61 -33.57
CA ASP A 311 8.74 7.71 -33.86
C ASP A 311 9.50 9.05 -33.97
N PRO A 312 9.62 9.63 -35.19
CA PRO A 312 10.34 10.88 -35.39
C PRO A 312 9.61 12.09 -34.81
N THR A 313 8.33 11.96 -34.46
CA THR A 313 7.52 13.03 -33.88
C THR A 313 7.68 13.15 -32.37
N LYS A 314 8.21 12.11 -31.71
CA LYS A 314 8.50 12.11 -30.28
C LYS A 314 9.89 12.68 -30.00
N ASN A 315 9.94 13.64 -29.08
CA ASN A 315 11.21 14.14 -28.56
C ASN A 315 11.72 13.20 -27.46
N VAL A 316 12.52 12.22 -27.87
CA VAL A 316 13.05 11.17 -26.99
C VAL A 316 14.49 11.50 -26.60
N ASN A 317 14.69 12.07 -25.40
CA ASN A 317 16.00 12.47 -24.87
C ASN A 317 16.94 11.29 -24.56
N TRP A 318 16.42 10.06 -24.52
CA TRP A 318 17.18 8.82 -24.30
C TRP A 318 17.47 8.04 -25.60
N ARG A 319 17.37 8.69 -26.77
CA ARG A 319 17.59 8.02 -28.07
C ARG A 319 18.98 7.39 -28.25
N SER A 320 19.99 7.89 -27.53
CA SER A 320 21.33 7.29 -27.48
C SER A 320 21.38 5.92 -26.81
N GLN A 321 20.36 5.55 -26.02
CA GLN A 321 20.27 4.26 -25.31
C GLN A 321 19.65 3.15 -26.19
N GLY A 322 19.21 3.46 -27.42
CA GLY A 322 18.48 2.50 -28.25
C GLY A 322 19.24 1.20 -28.55
N SER A 323 20.57 1.26 -28.70
CA SER A 323 21.39 0.06 -28.87
C SER A 323 21.39 -0.85 -27.65
N ASP A 324 21.33 -0.28 -26.46
CA ASP A 324 21.36 -1.04 -25.21
C ASP A 324 20.01 -1.74 -25.00
N LEU A 325 18.90 -1.08 -25.35
CA LEU A 325 17.56 -1.68 -25.34
C LEU A 325 17.45 -2.88 -26.29
N VAL A 326 17.99 -2.77 -27.51
CA VAL A 326 18.06 -3.89 -28.44
C VAL A 326 18.93 -5.02 -27.88
N ASN A 327 20.05 -4.68 -27.24
CA ASN A 327 20.95 -5.67 -26.65
C ASN A 327 20.28 -6.44 -25.49
N ILE A 328 19.51 -5.74 -24.64
CA ILE A 328 18.70 -6.34 -23.56
C ILE A 328 17.58 -7.20 -24.15
N LEU A 329 16.86 -6.71 -25.16
CA LEU A 329 15.81 -7.46 -25.84
C LEU A 329 16.34 -8.77 -26.41
N ASN A 330 17.49 -8.73 -27.08
CA ASN A 330 18.12 -9.92 -27.62
C ASN A 330 18.51 -10.91 -26.51
N ALA A 331 19.07 -10.41 -25.41
CA ALA A 331 19.42 -11.24 -24.26
C ALA A 331 18.21 -11.92 -23.61
N ILE A 332 17.06 -11.23 -23.54
CA ILE A 332 15.82 -11.77 -22.96
C ILE A 332 15.11 -12.73 -23.93
N THR A 333 15.33 -12.62 -25.23
CA THR A 333 14.65 -13.41 -26.27
C THR A 333 15.53 -14.54 -26.84
N ASP A 334 16.65 -14.86 -26.18
CA ASP A 334 17.64 -15.84 -26.61
C ASP A 334 18.18 -15.59 -28.03
N GLN A 335 18.19 -14.33 -28.47
CA GLN A 335 18.84 -13.90 -29.70
C GLN A 335 20.30 -13.51 -29.45
N PRO A 336 21.17 -13.53 -30.48
CA PRO A 336 22.55 -13.08 -30.32
C PRO A 336 22.63 -11.65 -29.74
N PHE A 337 23.38 -11.50 -28.67
CA PHE A 337 23.60 -10.23 -27.97
C PHE A 337 25.08 -10.05 -27.61
N ASP A 338 25.48 -8.81 -27.34
CA ASP A 338 26.83 -8.45 -26.92
C ASP A 338 26.92 -8.54 -25.39
N GLU A 339 27.49 -9.65 -24.90
CA GLU A 339 27.68 -9.92 -23.47
C GLU A 339 28.54 -8.86 -22.78
N VAL A 340 29.55 -8.32 -23.47
CA VAL A 340 30.45 -7.30 -22.90
C VAL A 340 29.70 -5.99 -22.73
N LYS A 341 28.95 -5.55 -23.76
CA LYS A 341 28.11 -4.36 -23.64
C LYS A 341 27.01 -4.52 -22.60
N LEU A 342 26.39 -5.71 -22.50
CA LEU A 342 25.39 -5.97 -21.47
C LEU A 342 26.04 -5.93 -20.07
N ALA A 343 27.24 -6.49 -19.90
CA ALA A 343 27.97 -6.45 -18.64
C ALA A 343 28.45 -5.04 -18.28
N ASP A 344 28.89 -4.25 -19.25
CA ASP A 344 29.31 -2.86 -19.06
C ASP A 344 28.12 -1.96 -18.75
N TYR A 345 26.98 -2.18 -19.41
CA TYR A 345 25.69 -1.55 -19.08
C TYR A 345 25.26 -1.88 -17.66
N ILE A 346 25.36 -3.15 -17.23
CA ILE A 346 25.07 -3.55 -15.85
C ILE A 346 26.05 -2.91 -14.84
N LYS A 347 27.33 -2.77 -15.20
CA LYS A 347 28.36 -2.17 -14.32
C LYS A 347 28.22 -0.66 -14.17
N SER A 348 27.88 0.07 -15.24
CA SER A 348 27.69 1.52 -15.20
C SER A 348 26.55 1.97 -14.27
N LEU A 349 25.77 1.01 -13.75
CA LEU A 349 24.66 1.23 -12.84
C LEU A 349 25.00 1.07 -11.37
N THR A 350 26.23 0.62 -11.07
CA THR A 350 26.71 0.37 -9.71
C THR A 350 27.70 1.42 -9.20
N THR A 351 27.96 2.44 -10.00
CA THR A 351 28.83 3.61 -9.74
C THR A 351 28.04 4.88 -9.89
#